data_AF-A0A929K198-F1
#
_entry.id   AF-A0A929K198-F1
#
_cell.length_a   1.000
_cell.length_b   1.000
_cell.length_c   1.000
_cell.angle_alpha   90.00
_cell.angle_beta   90.00
_cell.angle_gamma   90.00
#
_symmetry.space_group_name_H-M   'P 1'
#
loop_
_entity.id
_entity.type
_entity.pdbx_description
1 polymer ?
#
loop_
_entity_poly.entity_id
_entity_poly.type
_entity_poly.pdbx_seq_one_letter_code
_entity_poly.pdbx_strand_id
1 'polypeptide(L)'
;MKTNFIYNRYKACIHSANWIFNHYYKYSNCYAIKSDDEEMQTILKKIAIAYARLIRFVALRKKSVLTEPAITDVIDESEVLLKDKHSIFLKLSHFLNANYDLLVKVFDSKRSVSIINKEIETLEDNLDHAGQLVGKMDVMLKSSQHVYNLDQKRQIA
;
A
#
# COMPACT_ATOMS: atom_id res chain seq x y z
N MET A 1 18.75 13.58 10.85
CA MET A 1 19.12 12.26 10.27
C MET A 1 17.98 11.24 10.31
N LYS A 2 17.25 11.09 11.44
CA LYS A 2 16.08 10.16 11.54
C LYS A 2 14.89 10.53 10.64
N THR A 3 14.67 11.81 10.40
CA THR A 3 13.52 12.30 9.64
C THR A 3 13.54 11.96 8.16
N ASN A 4 14.69 12.19 7.49
CA ASN A 4 14.85 11.81 6.07
C ASN A 4 14.75 10.30 5.88
N PHE A 5 15.18 9.52 6.89
CA PHE A 5 15.02 8.08 6.87
C PHE A 5 13.54 7.65 6.89
N ILE A 6 12.72 8.22 7.78
CA ILE A 6 11.27 7.96 7.83
C ILE A 6 10.59 8.38 6.52
N TYR A 7 10.94 9.56 5.99
CA TYR A 7 10.41 10.03 4.71
C TYR A 7 10.75 9.07 3.55
N ASN A 8 12.00 8.63 3.47
CA ASN A 8 12.44 7.71 2.42
C ASN A 8 11.77 6.34 2.54
N ARG A 9 11.53 5.84 3.76
CA ARG A 9 10.74 4.62 3.98
C ARG A 9 9.32 4.79 3.43
N TYR A 10 8.64 5.91 3.68
CA TYR A 10 7.29 6.13 3.16
C TYR A 10 7.28 6.14 1.63
N LYS A 11 8.26 6.81 1.04
CA LYS A 11 8.43 6.84 -0.41
C LYS A 11 8.67 5.44 -0.97
N ALA A 12 9.52 4.63 -0.32
CA ALA A 12 9.74 3.24 -0.69
C ALA A 12 8.45 2.41 -0.59
N CYS A 13 7.68 2.55 0.49
CA CYS A 13 6.39 1.89 0.66
C CYS A 13 5.41 2.24 -0.46
N ILE A 14 5.34 3.50 -0.92
CA ILE A 14 4.50 3.88 -2.06
C ILE A 14 4.94 3.17 -3.34
N HIS A 15 6.26 3.12 -3.60
CA HIS A 15 6.79 2.43 -4.77
C HIS A 15 6.50 0.93 -4.74
N SER A 16 6.73 0.26 -3.60
CA SER A 16 6.42 -1.16 -3.42
C SER A 16 4.93 -1.42 -3.59
N ALA A 17 4.06 -0.62 -2.97
CA ALA A 17 2.62 -0.75 -3.12
C ALA A 17 2.20 -0.63 -4.60
N ASN A 18 2.71 0.37 -5.31
CA ASN A 18 2.42 0.54 -6.72
C ASN A 18 2.82 -0.69 -7.55
N TRP A 19 3.99 -1.26 -7.30
CA TRP A 19 4.44 -2.46 -8.01
C TRP A 19 3.55 -3.68 -7.71
N ILE A 20 3.27 -3.92 -6.43
CA ILE A 20 2.47 -5.06 -5.94
C ILE A 20 1.06 -5.00 -6.54
N PHE A 21 0.37 -3.86 -6.41
CA PHE A 21 -1.01 -3.75 -6.85
C PHE A 21 -1.14 -3.76 -8.37
N ASN A 22 -0.18 -3.20 -9.11
CA ASN A 22 -0.16 -3.35 -10.57
C ASN A 22 0.04 -4.80 -11.01
N HIS A 23 0.79 -5.61 -10.26
CA HIS A 23 0.92 -7.04 -10.54
C HIS A 23 -0.36 -7.79 -10.18
N TYR A 24 -0.92 -7.55 -9.00
CA TYR A 24 -2.18 -8.14 -8.58
C TYR A 24 -3.34 -7.84 -9.53
N TYR A 25 -3.46 -6.63 -10.08
CA TYR A 25 -4.51 -6.31 -11.06
C TYR A 25 -4.44 -7.15 -12.34
N LYS A 26 -3.29 -7.75 -12.67
CA LYS A 26 -3.21 -8.72 -13.77
C LYS A 26 -4.01 -9.98 -13.47
N TYR A 27 -4.25 -10.26 -12.20
CA TYR A 27 -4.84 -11.49 -11.70
C TYR A 27 -6.28 -11.32 -11.23
N SER A 28 -6.82 -10.09 -11.21
CA SER A 28 -8.16 -9.78 -10.69
C SER A 28 -9.31 -10.53 -11.40
N ASN A 29 -9.05 -11.13 -12.57
CA ASN A 29 -10.03 -11.90 -13.34
C ASN A 29 -9.80 -13.43 -13.24
N CYS A 30 -8.85 -13.89 -12.43
CA CYS A 30 -8.54 -15.31 -12.28
C CYS A 30 -9.43 -15.92 -11.19
N TYR A 31 -10.31 -16.85 -11.57
CA TYR A 31 -11.22 -17.52 -10.61
C TYR A 31 -10.49 -18.37 -9.55
N ALA A 32 -9.28 -18.86 -9.87
CA ALA A 32 -8.49 -19.72 -8.98
C ALA A 32 -7.94 -19.01 -7.73
N ILE A 33 -8.01 -17.69 -7.64
CA ILE A 33 -7.36 -16.89 -6.58
C ILE A 33 -8.36 -16.11 -5.70
N LYS A 34 -9.65 -16.47 -5.73
CA LYS A 34 -10.71 -15.70 -5.05
C LYS A 34 -10.48 -15.47 -3.55
N SER A 35 -9.89 -16.43 -2.83
CA SER A 35 -9.51 -16.24 -1.42
C SER A 35 -8.37 -15.24 -1.25
N ASP A 36 -7.39 -15.29 -2.14
CA ASP A 36 -6.22 -14.39 -2.11
C ASP A 36 -6.64 -12.96 -2.57
N ASP A 37 -7.73 -12.83 -3.33
CA ASP A 37 -8.35 -11.55 -3.72
C ASP A 37 -8.95 -10.79 -2.53
N GLU A 38 -9.75 -11.46 -1.69
CA GLU A 38 -10.34 -10.87 -0.48
C GLU A 38 -9.26 -10.41 0.51
N GLU A 39 -8.20 -11.21 0.66
CA GLU A 39 -7.06 -10.88 1.48
C GLU A 39 -6.31 -9.67 0.94
N MET A 40 -6.08 -9.62 -0.38
CA MET A 40 -5.42 -8.48 -1.03
C MET A 40 -6.23 -7.19 -0.93
N GLN A 41 -7.56 -7.24 -1.07
CA GLN A 41 -8.43 -6.08 -0.84
C GLN A 41 -8.39 -5.61 0.61
N THR A 42 -8.27 -6.53 1.57
CA THR A 42 -8.11 -6.19 3.00
C THR A 42 -6.79 -5.47 3.25
N ILE A 43 -5.69 -5.93 2.64
CA ILE A 43 -4.40 -5.27 2.74
C ILE A 43 -4.44 -3.87 2.10
N LEU A 44 -5.06 -3.74 0.91
CA LEU A 44 -5.22 -2.46 0.23
C LEU A 44 -5.94 -1.43 1.12
N LYS A 45 -6.99 -1.86 1.84
CA LYS A 45 -7.69 -1.00 2.81
C LYS A 45 -6.78 -0.55 3.95
N LYS A 46 -6.00 -1.46 4.55
CA LYS A 46 -5.04 -1.12 5.61
C LYS A 46 -4.01 -0.09 5.14
N ILE A 47 -3.50 -0.26 3.92
CA ILE A 47 -2.56 0.66 3.29
C ILE A 47 -3.22 2.04 3.07
N ALA A 48 -4.43 2.08 2.54
CA ALA A 48 -5.17 3.33 2.33
C ALA A 48 -5.43 4.07 3.65
N ILE A 49 -5.77 3.35 4.72
CA ILE A 49 -5.95 3.92 6.07
C ILE A 49 -4.65 4.55 6.59
N ALA A 50 -3.51 3.88 6.42
CA ALA A 50 -2.22 4.41 6.85
C ALA A 50 -1.88 5.72 6.13
N TYR A 51 -2.12 5.80 4.82
CA TYR A 51 -1.88 7.00 4.04
C TYR A 51 -2.91 8.11 4.31
N ALA A 52 -4.18 7.78 4.49
CA ALA A 52 -5.21 8.74 4.89
C ALA A 52 -4.84 9.41 6.22
N ARG A 53 -4.41 8.63 7.20
CA ARG A 53 -3.95 9.15 8.49
C ARG A 53 -2.77 10.12 8.33
N LEU A 54 -1.79 9.78 7.48
CA LEU A 54 -0.67 10.67 7.18
C LEU A 54 -1.14 11.99 6.55
N ILE A 55 -2.06 11.93 5.57
CA ILE A 55 -2.65 13.11 4.93
C ILE A 55 -3.33 13.99 5.97
N ARG A 56 -4.14 13.39 6.85
CA ARG A 56 -4.84 14.12 7.92
C ARG A 56 -3.88 14.75 8.90
N PHE A 57 -2.82 14.04 9.30
CA PHE A 57 -1.78 14.60 10.18
C PHE A 57 -1.16 15.86 9.57
N VAL A 58 -0.81 15.84 8.28
CA VAL A 58 -0.29 17.01 7.59
C VAL A 58 -1.33 18.13 7.51
N ALA A 59 -2.60 17.80 7.23
CA ALA A 59 -3.68 18.78 7.16
C ALA A 59 -3.95 19.48 8.49
N LEU A 60 -3.96 18.74 9.60
CA LEU A 60 -4.10 19.29 10.96
C LEU A 60 -2.92 20.20 11.31
N ARG A 61 -1.70 19.80 10.94
CA ARG A 61 -0.49 20.60 11.16
C ARG A 61 -0.47 21.89 10.35
N LYS A 62 -1.00 21.90 9.12
CA LYS A 62 -1.21 23.14 8.34
C LYS A 62 -2.14 24.13 9.04
N LYS A 63 -3.09 23.62 9.83
CA LYS A 63 -4.02 24.42 10.64
C LYS A 63 -3.49 24.70 12.05
N SER A 64 -2.23 24.37 12.34
CA SER A 64 -1.62 24.47 13.68
C SER A 64 -2.33 23.68 14.78
N VAL A 65 -3.09 22.65 14.40
CA VAL A 65 -3.78 21.75 15.34
C VAL A 65 -2.87 20.57 15.66
N LEU A 66 -2.59 20.36 16.95
CA LEU A 66 -1.65 19.35 17.46
C LEU A 66 -2.37 18.13 18.05
N THR A 67 -3.39 17.63 17.35
CA THR A 67 -4.19 16.49 17.79
C THR A 67 -4.05 15.32 16.82
N GLU A 68 -4.38 14.11 17.30
CA GLU A 68 -4.48 12.95 16.43
C GLU A 68 -5.71 13.06 15.51
N PRO A 69 -5.63 12.52 14.29
CA PRO A 69 -6.78 12.37 13.39
C PRO A 69 -7.94 11.63 14.05
N ALA A 70 -9.16 12.13 13.89
CA ALA A 70 -10.35 11.36 14.24
C ALA A 70 -10.44 10.13 13.33
N ILE A 71 -10.80 8.97 13.89
CA ILE A 71 -10.86 7.70 13.14
C ILE A 71 -11.86 7.78 11.99
N THR A 72 -12.99 8.46 12.17
CA THR A 72 -14.01 8.66 11.14
C THR A 72 -13.45 9.41 9.93
N ASP A 73 -12.70 10.50 10.16
CA ASP A 73 -12.06 11.26 9.08
C ASP A 73 -11.06 10.41 8.29
N VAL A 74 -10.32 9.54 8.98
CA VAL A 74 -9.34 8.64 8.35
C VAL A 74 -10.03 7.58 7.50
N ILE A 75 -11.18 7.06 7.94
CA ILE A 75 -11.98 6.10 7.16
C ILE A 75 -12.50 6.78 5.90
N ASP A 76 -13.14 7.94 6.01
CA ASP A 76 -13.68 8.68 4.88
C ASP A 76 -12.58 9.03 3.85
N GLU A 77 -11.44 9.53 4.32
CA GLU A 77 -10.29 9.83 3.45
C GLU A 77 -9.74 8.55 2.79
N SER A 78 -9.72 7.41 3.50
CA SER A 78 -9.29 6.13 2.92
C SER A 78 -10.24 5.65 1.82
N GLU A 79 -11.55 5.80 1.99
CA GLU A 79 -12.53 5.44 0.96
C GLU A 79 -12.38 6.32 -0.29
N VAL A 80 -12.13 7.62 -0.09
CA VAL A 80 -11.85 8.55 -1.19
C VAL A 80 -10.59 8.14 -1.95
N LEU A 81 -9.52 7.76 -1.25
CA LEU A 81 -8.29 7.27 -1.87
C LEU A 81 -8.55 5.99 -2.70
N LEU A 82 -9.40 5.09 -2.21
CA LEU A 82 -9.71 3.82 -2.86
C LEU A 82 -10.64 3.95 -4.08
N LYS A 83 -11.31 5.10 -4.28
CA LYS A 83 -12.13 5.34 -5.49
C LYS A 83 -11.31 5.36 -6.77
N ASP A 84 -10.03 5.75 -6.69
CA ASP A 84 -9.13 5.81 -7.83
C ASP A 84 -7.94 4.85 -7.65
N LYS A 85 -8.25 3.56 -7.78
CA LYS A 85 -7.33 2.45 -7.57
C LYS A 85 -6.07 2.50 -8.45
N HIS A 86 -6.15 3.13 -9.63
CA HIS A 86 -5.04 3.16 -10.59
C HIS A 86 -4.08 4.32 -10.38
N SER A 87 -4.54 5.44 -9.80
CA SER A 87 -3.66 6.61 -9.59
C SER A 87 -3.37 6.91 -8.12
N ILE A 88 -3.92 6.15 -7.17
CA ILE A 88 -3.72 6.34 -5.73
C ILE A 88 -2.22 6.51 -5.38
N PHE A 89 -1.35 5.63 -5.85
CA PHE A 89 0.08 5.68 -5.49
C PHE A 89 0.81 6.85 -6.13
N LEU A 90 0.42 7.26 -7.35
CA LEU A 90 0.95 8.46 -7.99
C LEU A 90 0.55 9.72 -7.20
N LYS A 91 -0.73 9.81 -6.82
CA LYS A 91 -1.26 10.90 -5.99
C LYS A 91 -0.56 10.97 -4.64
N LEU A 92 -0.31 9.83 -4.00
CA LEU A 92 0.42 9.75 -2.74
C LEU A 92 1.89 10.18 -2.89
N SER A 93 2.55 9.80 -3.98
CA SER A 93 3.92 10.23 -4.26
C SER A 93 4.00 11.75 -4.45
N HIS A 94 3.08 12.32 -5.24
CA HIS A 94 2.96 13.77 -5.41
C HIS A 94 2.67 14.48 -4.08
N PHE A 95 1.78 13.91 -3.26
CA PHE A 95 1.48 14.44 -1.93
C PHE A 95 2.72 14.48 -1.03
N LEU A 96 3.51 13.39 -0.96
CA LEU A 96 4.73 13.36 -0.16
C LEU A 96 5.74 14.44 -0.61
N ASN A 97 5.93 14.59 -1.91
CA ASN A 97 6.86 15.57 -2.47
C ASN A 97 6.39 17.00 -2.18
N ALA A 98 5.11 17.30 -2.41
CA ALA A 98 4.54 18.64 -2.22
C ALA A 98 4.50 19.08 -0.74
N ASN A 99 4.56 18.13 0.21
CA ASN A 99 4.48 18.41 1.63
C ASN A 99 5.77 18.04 2.39
N TYR A 100 6.90 17.90 1.69
CA TYR A 100 8.18 17.46 2.27
C TYR A 100 8.56 18.23 3.54
N ASP A 101 8.61 19.57 3.49
CA ASP A 101 9.03 20.38 4.65
C ASP A 101 8.10 20.24 5.86
N LEU A 102 6.80 20.05 5.62
CA LEU A 102 5.82 19.83 6.68
C LEU A 102 5.96 18.43 7.27
N LEU A 103 6.14 17.42 6.43
CA LEU A 103 6.39 16.05 6.85
C LEU A 103 7.66 15.96 7.68
N VAL A 104 8.73 16.64 7.26
CA VAL A 104 9.98 16.73 8.03
C VAL A 104 9.71 17.29 9.43
N LYS A 105 8.94 18.39 9.55
CA LYS A 105 8.58 18.95 10.86
C LYS A 105 7.73 18.00 11.72
N VAL A 106 6.81 17.26 11.10
CA VAL A 106 5.99 16.26 11.80
C VAL A 106 6.83 15.13 12.34
N PHE A 107 7.71 14.60 11.50
CA PHE A 107 8.63 13.51 11.79
C PHE A 107 9.76 13.89 12.74
N ASP A 108 10.02 15.18 12.97
CA ASP A 108 11.04 15.62 13.94
C ASP A 108 10.48 15.72 15.37
N SER A 109 9.15 15.72 15.54
CA SER A 109 8.56 15.80 16.88
C SER A 109 8.65 14.47 17.62
N LYS A 110 9.38 14.42 18.75
CA LYS A 110 9.68 13.20 19.53
C LYS A 110 8.45 12.32 19.82
N ARG A 111 7.30 12.93 20.11
CA ARG A 111 6.04 12.22 20.38
C ARG A 111 5.47 11.53 19.13
N SER A 112 5.63 12.14 17.95
CA SER A 112 5.15 11.60 16.68
C SER A 112 6.12 10.58 16.07
N VAL A 113 7.42 10.65 16.34
CA VAL A 113 8.42 9.71 15.77
C VAL A 113 8.10 8.25 16.08
N SER A 114 7.79 7.92 17.34
CA SER A 114 7.54 6.53 17.74
C SER A 114 6.28 5.97 17.09
N ILE A 115 5.19 6.75 17.09
CA ILE A 115 3.92 6.38 16.47
C ILE A 115 4.11 6.17 14.97
N ILE A 116 4.77 7.12 14.30
CA ILE A 116 5.00 7.08 12.85
C ILE A 116 5.93 5.93 12.48
N ASN A 117 6.94 5.62 13.29
CA ASN A 117 7.78 4.44 13.10
C ASN A 117 6.99 3.14 13.21
N LYS A 118 6.07 3.03 14.17
CA LYS A 118 5.22 1.85 14.29
C LYS A 118 4.24 1.72 13.11
N GLU A 119 3.71 2.85 12.66
CA GLU A 119 2.80 2.87 11.50
C GLU A 119 3.50 2.48 10.21
N ILE A 120 4.73 2.94 10.00
CA ILE A 120 5.50 2.59 8.80
C ILE A 120 6.00 1.15 8.85
N GLU A 121 6.35 0.61 10.02
CA GLU A 121 6.65 -0.83 10.19
C GLU A 121 5.42 -1.66 9.86
N THR A 122 4.25 -1.28 10.39
CA THR A 122 2.99 -1.95 10.06
C THR A 122 2.69 -1.88 8.56
N LEU A 123 3.01 -0.75 7.92
CA LEU A 123 2.84 -0.58 6.48
C LEU A 123 3.78 -1.50 5.68
N GLU A 124 5.04 -1.61 6.09
CA GLU A 124 6.03 -2.52 5.50
C GLU A 124 5.59 -3.98 5.65
N ASP A 125 5.16 -4.41 6.84
CA ASP A 125 4.67 -5.77 7.08
C ASP A 125 3.48 -6.13 6.16
N ASN A 126 2.54 -5.20 6.00
CA ASN A 126 1.40 -5.39 5.10
C ASN A 126 1.84 -5.48 3.63
N LEU A 127 2.84 -4.70 3.22
CA LEU A 127 3.37 -4.73 1.86
C LEU A 127 4.16 -6.01 1.59
N ASP A 128 4.96 -6.49 2.54
CA ASP A 128 5.66 -7.76 2.42
C ASP A 128 4.66 -8.91 2.29
N HIS A 129 3.60 -8.91 3.10
CA HIS A 129 2.52 -9.90 2.99
C HIS A 129 1.81 -9.85 1.63
N ALA A 130 1.49 -8.66 1.14
CA ALA A 130 0.88 -8.48 -0.18
C ALA A 130 1.83 -8.96 -1.31
N GLY A 131 3.13 -8.72 -1.17
CA GLY A 131 4.15 -9.21 -2.10
C GLY A 131 4.21 -10.74 -2.14
N GLN A 132 4.11 -11.40 -0.98
CA GLN A 132 4.04 -12.86 -0.88
C GLN A 132 2.79 -13.42 -1.56
N LEU A 133 1.63 -12.78 -1.38
CA LEU A 133 0.39 -13.16 -2.06
C LEU A 133 0.52 -13.08 -3.58
N VAL A 134 1.08 -11.98 -4.11
CA VAL A 134 1.36 -11.85 -5.55
C VAL A 134 2.31 -12.95 -6.03
N GLY A 135 3.38 -13.24 -5.28
CA GLY A 135 4.31 -14.33 -5.62
C GLY A 135 3.63 -15.71 -5.66
N LYS A 136 2.70 -15.97 -4.74
CA LYS A 136 1.89 -17.20 -4.74
C LYS A 136 0.97 -17.26 -5.96
N MET A 137 0.28 -16.17 -6.31
CA MET A 137 -0.57 -16.06 -7.50
C MET A 137 0.24 -16.31 -8.79
N ASP A 138 1.45 -15.74 -8.90
CA ASP A 138 2.38 -15.97 -10.02
C ASP A 138 2.70 -17.46 -10.20
N VAL A 139 3.00 -18.16 -9.10
CA VAL A 139 3.32 -19.59 -9.12
C VAL A 139 2.12 -20.42 -9.56
N MET A 140 0.93 -20.12 -9.05
CA MET A 140 -0.31 -20.82 -9.40
C MET A 140 -0.67 -20.68 -10.89
N LEU A 141 -0.43 -19.51 -11.48
CA LEU A 141 -0.68 -19.29 -12.89
C LEU A 141 0.32 -20.03 -13.77
N LYS A 142 1.61 -19.98 -13.41
CA LYS A 142 2.65 -20.71 -14.14
C LYS A 142 2.44 -22.22 -14.10
N SER A 143 2.04 -22.78 -12.96
CA SER A 143 1.75 -24.22 -12.85
C SER A 143 0.53 -24.62 -13.67
N SER A 144 -0.52 -23.80 -13.69
CA SER A 144 -1.71 -24.03 -14.50
C SER A 144 -1.39 -24.03 -16.01
N GLN A 145 -0.55 -23.11 -16.48
CA GLN A 145 -0.06 -23.09 -17.87
C GLN A 145 0.82 -24.30 -18.21
N HIS A 146 1.61 -24.79 -17.25
CA HIS A 146 2.46 -25.96 -17.45
C HIS A 146 1.64 -27.24 -17.64
N VAL A 147 0.56 -27.42 -16.87
CA VAL A 147 -0.35 -28.57 -17.01
C VAL A 147 -1.00 -28.60 -18.39
N TYR A 148 -1.53 -27.47 -18.88
CA TYR A 148 -2.12 -27.39 -20.23
C TYR A 148 -1.13 -27.76 -21.35
N ASN A 149 0.13 -27.35 -21.23
CA ASN A 149 1.16 -27.68 -22.22
C ASN A 149 1.57 -29.16 -22.21
N LEU A 150 1.50 -29.82 -21.06
CA LEU A 150 1.76 -31.27 -20.94
C LEU A 150 0.62 -32.09 -21.54
N ASP A 151 -0.63 -31.68 -21.32
CA ASP A 151 -1.80 -32.35 -21.88
C ASP A 151 -1.88 -32.20 -23.40
N GLN A 152 -1.55 -31.02 -23.96
CA GLN A 152 -1.43 -30.87 -25.42
C GLN A 152 -0.36 -31.79 -26.00
N LYS A 153 0.83 -31.88 -25.39
CA LYS A 153 1.89 -32.77 -25.89
C LYS A 153 1.53 -34.25 -25.81
N ARG A 154 0.69 -34.65 -24.85
CA ARG A 154 0.17 -36.03 -24.73
C ARG A 154 -0.95 -36.35 -25.72
N GLN A 155 -1.70 -35.35 -26.18
CA GLN A 155 -2.76 -35.55 -27.18
C GLN A 155 -2.22 -35.59 -28.62
N ILE A 156 -0.98 -35.15 -28.85
CA ILE A 156 -0.33 -35.10 -30.18
C ILE A 156 0.75 -36.20 -30.32
N ALA A 157 0.91 -37.07 -29.31
CA ALA A 157 1.81 -38.23 -29.32
C ALA A 157 1.00 -39.53 -29.43
#